data_AF-A0A947II34-F1
#
_entry.id   AF-A0A947II34-F1
#
_cell.length_a   1.000
_cell.length_b   1.000
_cell.length_c   1.000
_cell.angle_alpha   90.00
_cell.angle_beta   90.00
_cell.angle_gamma   90.00
#
_symmetry.space_group_name_H-M   'P 1'
#
loop_
_entity.id
_entity.type
_entity.pdbx_description
1 polymer ?
#
loop_
_entity_poly.entity_id
_entity_poly.type
_entity_poly.pdbx_seq_one_letter_code
_entity_poly.pdbx_strand_id
1 'polypeptide(L)'
;MWIGRRLLYQHVGTFKGILFLVAITLIVSVLVYTQVLVGQLKDSTRRGLQHKLRLYSVLVNSEYPELIALALEQIQAVDFPIIVTDAAGNPKHWKNVGVAVDDTSAAAQTRLRRLIEVLRRDGNEPL
;
A
#
# COMPACT_ATOMS: atom_id res chain seq x y z
N MET A 1 -69.18 4.61 14.49
CA MET A 1 -68.08 4.11 13.63
C MET A 1 -66.81 4.91 13.95
N TRP A 2 -66.02 4.50 14.96
CA TRP A 2 -64.95 5.35 15.55
C TRP A 2 -63.76 4.54 16.11
N ILE A 3 -63.25 3.56 15.35
CA ILE A 3 -62.15 2.67 15.80
C ILE A 3 -60.88 2.76 14.91
N GLY A 4 -60.85 3.66 13.92
CA GLY A 4 -59.80 3.70 12.91
C GLY A 4 -58.67 4.73 13.09
N ARG A 5 -58.33 5.18 14.30
CA ARG A 5 -57.30 6.25 14.46
C ARG A 5 -56.14 5.99 15.43
N ARG A 6 -56.15 4.91 16.21
CA ARG A 6 -55.11 4.70 17.24
C ARG A 6 -53.88 3.91 16.77
N LEU A 7 -53.96 3.21 15.64
CA LEU A 7 -52.85 2.40 15.10
C LEU A 7 -51.80 3.25 14.34
N LEU A 8 -52.17 4.43 13.84
CA LEU A 8 -51.26 5.28 13.07
C LEU A 8 -50.19 6.00 13.92
N TYR A 9 -50.42 6.20 15.23
CA TYR A 9 -49.48 6.94 16.08
C TYR A 9 -48.31 6.11 16.64
N GLN A 10 -48.46 4.78 16.72
CA GLN A 10 -47.37 3.90 17.18
C GLN A 10 -46.31 3.66 16.09
N HIS A 11 -46.70 3.69 14.81
CA HIS A 11 -45.77 3.42 13.71
C HIS A 11 -44.83 4.59 13.37
N VAL A 12 -45.16 5.83 13.77
CA VAL A 12 -44.28 7.00 13.54
C VAL A 12 -43.02 6.93 14.40
N GLY A 13 -43.12 6.37 15.62
CA GLY A 13 -41.97 6.17 16.52
C GLY A 13 -41.01 5.08 16.00
N THR A 14 -41.55 3.95 15.54
CA THR A 14 -40.77 2.83 15.01
C THR A 14 -40.11 3.18 13.67
N PHE A 15 -40.78 3.96 12.82
CA PHE A 15 -40.23 4.40 11.53
C PHE A 15 -38.96 5.24 11.68
N LYS A 16 -38.91 6.15 12.66
CA LYS A 16 -37.70 6.93 12.96
C LYS A 16 -36.54 6.05 13.43
N GLY A 17 -36.81 5.02 14.23
CA GLY A 17 -35.80 4.07 14.70
C GLY A 17 -35.21 3.22 13.56
N ILE A 18 -36.06 2.72 12.66
CA ILE A 18 -35.61 1.96 11.48
C ILE A 18 -34.75 2.86 10.58
N LEU A 19 -35.18 4.10 10.33
CA LEU A 19 -34.42 5.03 9.50
C LEU A 19 -33.03 5.34 10.10
N PHE A 20 -32.94 5.48 11.42
CA PHE A 20 -31.68 5.68 12.12
C PHE A 20 -30.76 4.46 12.02
N LEU A 21 -31.31 3.25 12.20
CA LEU A 21 -30.55 2.01 12.04
C LEU A 21 -30.03 1.83 10.61
N VAL A 22 -30.86 2.11 9.60
CA VAL A 22 -30.45 2.04 8.19
C VAL A 22 -29.30 3.01 7.91
N ALA A 23 -29.37 4.25 8.43
CA ALA A 23 -28.30 5.22 8.27
C ALA A 23 -26.98 4.75 8.90
N ILE A 24 -27.03 4.18 10.11
CA ILE A 24 -25.86 3.60 10.78
C ILE A 24 -25.29 2.44 9.96
N THR A 25 -26.15 1.52 9.50
CA THR A 25 -25.71 0.38 8.69
C THR A 25 -25.03 0.84 7.40
N LEU A 26 -25.54 1.88 6.75
CA LEU A 26 -24.93 2.47 5.55
C LEU A 26 -23.54 3.03 5.83
N ILE A 27 -23.40 3.80 6.91
CA ILE A 27 -22.10 4.37 7.32
C ILE A 27 -21.09 3.26 7.62
N VAL A 28 -21.47 2.27 8.41
CA VAL A 28 -20.60 1.13 8.76
C VAL A 28 -20.22 0.33 7.51
N SER A 29 -21.17 0.10 6.60
CA SER A 29 -20.92 -0.62 5.35
C SER A 29 -19.88 0.10 4.49
N VAL A 30 -20.00 1.42 4.33
CA VAL A 30 -19.02 2.22 3.58
C VAL A 30 -17.64 2.15 4.24
N LEU A 31 -17.55 2.30 5.56
CA LEU A 31 -16.28 2.24 6.28
C LEU A 31 -15.60 0.86 6.13
N VAL A 32 -16.37 -0.22 6.28
CA VAL A 32 -15.85 -1.58 6.08
C VAL A 32 -15.42 -1.79 4.63
N TYR A 33 -16.20 -1.30 3.66
CA TYR A 33 -15.85 -1.40 2.25
C TYR A 33 -14.53 -0.67 1.95
N THR A 34 -14.33 0.54 2.48
CA THR A 34 -13.07 1.28 2.31
C THR A 34 -11.90 0.52 2.95
N GLN A 35 -12.05 -0.04 4.15
CA GLN A 35 -10.99 -0.81 4.80
C GLN A 35 -10.64 -2.10 4.03
N VAL A 36 -11.65 -2.83 3.54
CA VAL A 36 -11.47 -4.03 2.72
C VAL A 36 -10.80 -3.66 1.39
N LEU A 37 -11.23 -2.58 0.74
CA LEU A 37 -10.65 -2.12 -0.52
C LEU A 37 -9.19 -1.70 -0.35
N VAL A 38 -8.84 -0.99 0.72
CA VAL A 38 -7.44 -0.63 1.05
C VAL A 38 -6.61 -1.87 1.36
N GLY A 39 -7.18 -2.84 2.09
CA GLY A 39 -6.52 -4.13 2.36
C GLY A 39 -6.26 -4.93 1.08
N GLN A 40 -7.27 -5.02 0.20
CA GLN A 40 -7.16 -5.69 -1.08
C GLN A 40 -6.18 -4.97 -2.03
N LEU A 41 -6.11 -3.65 -2.01
CA LEU A 41 -5.08 -2.89 -2.75
C LEU A 41 -3.69 -3.22 -2.22
N LYS A 42 -3.50 -3.22 -0.90
CA LYS A 42 -2.19 -3.53 -0.29
C LYS A 42 -1.72 -4.96 -0.60
N ASP A 43 -2.64 -5.93 -0.54
CA ASP A 43 -2.35 -7.33 -0.81
C ASP A 43 -2.21 -7.64 -2.31
N SER A 44 -2.96 -6.95 -3.17
CA SER A 44 -2.87 -7.10 -4.63
C SER A 44 -1.63 -6.40 -5.18
N THR A 45 -1.23 -5.26 -4.60
CA THR A 45 0.06 -4.62 -4.89
C THR A 45 1.21 -5.56 -4.50
N ARG A 46 1.19 -6.20 -3.32
CA ARG A 46 2.24 -7.16 -2.93
C ARG A 46 2.30 -8.42 -3.82
N ARG A 47 1.16 -9.03 -4.18
CA ARG A 47 1.13 -10.24 -5.03
C ARG A 47 1.46 -9.95 -6.50
N GLY A 48 0.98 -8.84 -7.04
CA GLY A 48 1.35 -8.38 -8.39
C GLY A 48 2.83 -8.01 -8.48
N LEU A 49 3.38 -7.43 -7.40
CA LEU A 49 4.81 -7.12 -7.30
C LEU A 49 5.66 -8.37 -7.33
N GLN A 50 5.34 -9.42 -6.56
CA GLN A 50 6.14 -10.65 -6.56
C GLN A 50 6.27 -11.29 -7.95
N HIS A 51 5.22 -11.26 -8.77
CA HIS A 51 5.28 -11.84 -10.12
C HIS A 51 6.15 -11.00 -11.06
N LYS A 52 6.05 -9.66 -11.01
CA LYS A 52 6.93 -8.77 -11.78
C LYS A 52 8.37 -8.89 -11.29
N LEU A 53 8.59 -8.83 -9.99
CA LEU A 53 9.91 -8.91 -9.37
C LEU A 53 10.63 -10.23 -9.67
N ARG A 54 9.91 -11.36 -9.82
CA ARG A 54 10.52 -12.64 -10.23
C ARG A 54 11.04 -12.63 -11.68
N LEU A 55 10.39 -11.90 -12.59
CA LEU A 55 10.89 -11.72 -13.95
C LEU A 55 12.11 -10.79 -13.95
N TYR A 56 12.12 -9.77 -13.10
CA TYR A 56 13.24 -8.84 -12.99
C TYR A 56 14.41 -9.39 -12.17
N SER A 57 14.21 -10.26 -11.18
CA SER A 57 15.30 -10.87 -10.40
C SER A 57 16.21 -11.74 -11.27
N VAL A 58 15.65 -12.37 -12.31
CA VAL A 58 16.43 -13.09 -13.34
C VAL A 58 17.32 -12.13 -14.13
N LEU A 59 16.88 -10.89 -14.37
CA LEU A 59 17.67 -9.84 -15.03
C LEU A 59 18.71 -9.20 -14.08
N VAL A 60 18.36 -8.99 -12.82
CA VAL A 60 19.23 -8.40 -11.79
C VAL A 60 20.36 -9.34 -11.36
N ASN A 61 20.16 -10.66 -11.44
CA ASN A 61 21.20 -11.65 -11.16
C ASN A 61 22.15 -11.88 -12.36
N SER A 62 21.96 -11.17 -13.47
CA SER A 62 22.96 -11.09 -14.53
C SER A 62 24.01 -10.04 -14.16
N GLU A 63 25.27 -10.38 -14.38
CA GLU A 63 26.49 -9.75 -13.87
C GLU A 63 26.75 -8.29 -14.34
N TYR A 64 25.73 -7.57 -14.81
CA TYR A 64 25.84 -6.28 -15.49
C TYR A 64 25.08 -5.18 -14.72
N PRO A 65 25.78 -4.33 -13.92
CA PRO A 65 25.17 -3.26 -13.14
C PRO A 65 24.42 -2.22 -13.99
N GLU A 66 24.75 -2.08 -15.27
CA GLU A 66 24.05 -1.17 -16.20
C GLU A 66 22.62 -1.62 -16.52
N LEU A 67 22.37 -2.93 -16.53
CA LEU A 67 21.03 -3.49 -16.75
C LEU A 67 20.12 -3.28 -15.54
N ILE A 68 20.69 -3.17 -14.34
CA ILE A 68 19.96 -2.84 -13.10
C ILE A 68 19.45 -1.40 -13.17
N ALA A 69 20.30 -0.45 -13.59
CA ALA A 69 19.92 0.95 -13.76
C ALA A 69 18.83 1.11 -14.83
N LEU A 70 18.97 0.42 -15.97
CA LEU A 70 18.00 0.44 -17.06
C LEU A 70 16.64 -0.18 -16.65
N ALA A 71 16.67 -1.28 -15.90
CA ALA A 71 15.46 -1.89 -15.35
C ALA A 71 14.78 -0.97 -14.32
N LEU A 72 15.55 -0.32 -13.45
CA LEU A 72 15.03 0.69 -12.53
C LEU A 72 14.43 1.88 -13.27
N GLU A 73 15.06 2.32 -14.36
CA GLU A 73 14.55 3.40 -15.19
C GLU A 73 13.19 3.01 -15.77
N GLN A 74 13.06 1.84 -16.41
CA GLN A 74 11.80 1.38 -17.02
C GLN A 74 10.64 1.21 -16.02
N ILE A 75 10.91 1.11 -14.72
CA ILE A 75 9.91 1.19 -13.63
C ILE A 75 9.47 2.67 -13.42
N GLN A 76 9.37 3.50 -14.47
CA GLN A 76 8.92 4.90 -14.35
C GLN A 76 7.45 5.01 -13.87
N ALA A 77 6.67 3.93 -13.95
CA ALA A 77 5.25 3.94 -13.66
C ALA A 77 4.88 3.56 -12.22
N VAL A 78 5.83 3.54 -11.26
CA VAL A 78 5.51 3.06 -9.91
C VAL A 78 6.04 3.90 -8.76
N ASP A 79 5.10 4.36 -7.94
CA ASP A 79 5.28 5.31 -6.83
C ASP A 79 5.82 4.67 -5.54
N PHE A 80 6.50 3.51 -5.60
CA PHE A 80 7.08 2.89 -4.42
C PHE A 80 8.61 3.11 -4.30
N PRO A 81 9.13 3.22 -3.07
CA PRO A 81 10.57 3.29 -2.83
C PRO A 81 11.26 1.96 -3.16
N ILE A 82 12.36 2.01 -3.92
CA ILE A 82 13.20 0.84 -4.24
C ILE A 82 14.61 1.12 -3.76
N ILE A 83 15.21 0.14 -3.07
CA ILE A 83 16.63 0.15 -2.71
C ILE A 83 17.23 -1.20 -3.08
N VAL A 84 18.31 -1.19 -3.85
CA VAL A 84 19.14 -2.34 -4.20
C VAL A 84 20.41 -2.29 -3.36
N THR A 85 20.70 -3.35 -2.64
CA THR A 85 21.89 -3.48 -1.79
C THR A 85 22.85 -4.52 -2.32
N ASP A 86 24.13 -4.42 -1.97
CA ASP A 86 25.09 -5.51 -2.14
C ASP A 86 24.89 -6.61 -1.07
N ALA A 87 25.66 -7.70 -1.17
CA ALA A 87 25.61 -8.83 -0.23
C ALA A 87 25.95 -8.45 1.23
N ALA A 88 26.62 -7.31 1.44
CA ALA A 88 26.93 -6.77 2.77
C ALA A 88 25.83 -5.81 3.28
N GLY A 89 24.75 -5.61 2.52
CA GLY A 89 23.64 -4.73 2.88
C GLY A 89 23.90 -3.24 2.64
N ASN A 90 24.95 -2.88 1.89
CA ASN A 90 25.18 -1.49 1.53
C ASN A 90 24.36 -1.10 0.30
N PRO A 91 23.66 0.05 0.32
CA PRO A 91 22.87 0.50 -0.82
C PRO A 91 23.77 0.87 -2.01
N LYS A 92 23.47 0.28 -3.17
CA LYS A 92 24.16 0.52 -4.45
C LYS A 92 23.31 1.34 -5.41
N HIS A 93 22.01 1.07 -5.46
CA HIS A 93 21.07 1.81 -6.30
C HIS A 93 19.77 2.07 -5.54
N TRP A 94 19.12 3.19 -5.81
CA TRP A 94 17.84 3.53 -5.20
C TRP A 94 16.97 4.37 -6.13
N LYS A 95 15.65 4.30 -5.92
CA LYS A 95 14.66 5.08 -6.65
C LYS A 95 13.52 5.46 -5.72
N ASN A 96 13.00 6.68 -5.88
CA ASN A 96 11.80 7.16 -5.18
C ASN A 96 11.90 7.11 -3.63
N VAL A 97 13.08 7.46 -3.09
CA VAL A 97 13.36 7.46 -1.63
C VAL A 97 13.72 8.85 -1.08
N GLY A 98 13.53 9.90 -1.87
CA GLY A 98 13.85 11.29 -1.46
C GLY A 98 15.35 11.58 -1.28
N VAL A 99 16.20 10.75 -1.89
CA VAL A 99 17.66 10.92 -2.00
C VAL A 99 17.99 10.91 -3.50
N ALA A 100 18.79 11.88 -3.96
CA ALA A 100 19.19 11.94 -5.37
C ALA A 100 20.02 10.70 -5.74
N VAL A 101 19.89 10.19 -6.97
CA VAL A 101 20.50 8.92 -7.41
C VAL A 101 22.04 8.97 -7.36
N ASP A 102 22.62 10.15 -7.57
CA ASP A 102 24.07 10.35 -7.59
C ASP A 102 24.65 10.83 -6.24
N ASP A 103 23.80 10.98 -5.21
CA ASP A 103 24.22 11.46 -3.89
C ASP A 103 24.87 10.32 -3.09
N THR A 104 26.19 10.24 -3.21
CA THR A 104 27.04 9.28 -2.48
C THR A 104 27.57 9.83 -1.15
N SER A 105 27.04 10.96 -0.67
CA SER A 105 27.47 11.56 0.59
C SER A 105 27.22 10.64 1.79
N ALA A 106 28.02 10.80 2.85
CA ALA A 106 27.83 10.04 4.10
C ALA A 106 26.44 10.28 4.73
N ALA A 107 25.86 11.46 4.53
CA ALA A 107 24.52 11.79 4.98
C ALA A 107 23.43 11.02 4.22
N ALA A 108 23.54 10.95 2.89
CA ALA A 108 22.65 10.15 2.04
C ALA A 108 22.72 8.66 2.40
N GLN A 109 23.92 8.12 2.55
CA GLN A 109 24.15 6.73 2.95
C GLN A 109 23.52 6.40 4.32
N THR A 110 23.64 7.31 5.29
CA THR A 110 23.00 7.15 6.61
C THR A 110 21.48 7.15 6.51
N ARG A 111 20.91 8.02 5.66
CA ARG A 111 19.46 8.10 5.44
C ARG A 111 18.92 6.84 4.75
N LEU A 112 19.62 6.33 3.74
CA LEU A 112 19.27 5.10 3.04
C LEU A 112 19.31 3.89 3.99
N ARG A 113 20.35 3.76 4.81
CA ARG A 113 20.46 2.71 5.83
C ARG A 113 19.31 2.75 6.83
N ARG A 114 18.93 3.94 7.30
CA ARG A 114 17.75 4.10 8.17
C ARG A 114 16.47 3.67 7.47
N LEU A 115 16.33 3.98 6.18
CA LEU A 115 15.15 3.58 5.40
C LEU A 115 15.06 2.06 5.24
N ILE A 116 16.18 1.39 4.94
CA ILE A 116 16.25 -0.08 4.85
C ILE A 116 15.76 -0.72 6.16
N GLU A 117 16.18 -0.19 7.30
CA GLU A 117 15.77 -0.74 8.60
C GLU A 117 14.27 -0.55 8.89
N VAL A 118 13.69 0.59 8.49
CA VAL A 118 12.24 0.81 8.57
C VAL A 118 11.49 -0.17 7.66
N LEU A 119 11.96 -0.35 6.42
CA LEU A 119 11.34 -1.29 5.47
C LEU A 119 11.36 -2.73 5.98
N ARG A 120 12.47 -3.15 6.60
CA ARG A 120 12.61 -4.48 7.21
C ARG A 120 11.65 -4.67 8.38
N ARG A 121 11.54 -3.67 9.26
CA ARG A 121 10.59 -3.70 10.38
C ARG A 121 9.13 -3.86 9.91
N ASP A 122 8.79 -3.27 8.78
CA ASP A 122 7.46 -3.38 8.16
C ASP A 122 7.24 -4.72 7.41
N GLY A 123 8.13 -5.69 7.59
CA GLY A 123 8.03 -7.03 7.01
C GLY A 123 8.33 -7.07 5.51
N ASN A 124 9.20 -6.19 5.01
CA ASN A 124 9.75 -6.27 3.67
C ASN A 124 11.19 -6.83 3.78
N GLU A 125 11.31 -8.14 3.61
CA GLU A 125 12.63 -8.78 3.51
C GLU A 125 13.25 -8.52 2.13
N PRO A 126 14.59 -8.40 2.04
CA PRO A 126 15.29 -8.41 0.75
C PRO A 126 14.93 -9.67 -0.04
N LEU A 127 14.75 -9.51 -1.35
CA LEU A 127 14.41 -10.59 -2.28
C LEU A 127 15.62 -11.47 -2.60
#